data_AF-A0A938HNV2-F1
#
_entry.id   AF-A0A938HNV2-F1
#
_cell.length_a   1.000
_cell.length_b   1.000
_cell.length_c   1.000
_cell.angle_alpha   90.00
_cell.angle_beta   90.00
_cell.angle_gamma   90.00
#
_symmetry.space_group_name_H-M   'P 1'
#
loop_
_entity.id
_entity.type
_entity.pdbx_description
1 polymer ?
#
loop_
_entity_poly.entity_id
_entity_poly.type
_entity_poly.pdbx_seq_one_letter_code
_entity_poly.pdbx_strand_id
1 'polypeptide(L)'
;MTLPRAIPAALGFGLIWMFLIVFVLYPLTRIFYDAFTDETGFLTVANFVEFFTDPFYLRSFWKSMVLGVSAVITTSIIGIAVAFLLIRYEFPYRNLFSYLTMLPLILPPLVGVLGFVFILGRAGTVNVILMDWFGLDNPINFMYGMHGVLLVETIHLFPMMTLSILDALSKVDPSLEEAAQGMGAKGWRRFRDITLPLTTPGYVSGALLVFIWTFADFITPLVVGVQDLLAPQAYLNIVQFIDRRIFRMGIVIAALLVILAIVFVLVARQYVALKDYSTLSYSRVERRQLGPVKRWLAVGFLSLLMVVSFIPQVGVLFAAVGRGWALTPFPVHYTLEFFQQVSFETPKFIVNSLVFSGLAVALCLIIGVPMAWILGRTRAPGRNTLDALVTLILAISGTALGIAFIRAFNFPLPVIDIPLTSMWIILPLVLAVRRLPYTVRGSLSSLLLVHKSMEEAAENVGASKLRTFRDITVPLIWKGILVGALFSFLTSIQEASATIFLTLGGWEMIPFGIFTFYIAGSQSQAAALGVILIVLCALSLYVVNRIAGTRVGGLFG
;
A
#
# COMPACT_ATOMS: atom_id res chain seq x y z
N MET A 1 -35.72 -36.93 0.21
CA MET A 1 -34.29 -36.77 0.54
C MET A 1 -33.93 -35.28 0.55
N THR A 2 -34.00 -34.66 1.71
CA THR A 2 -33.65 -33.25 1.92
C THR A 2 -32.16 -33.16 2.26
N LEU A 3 -31.34 -32.63 1.36
CA LEU A 3 -29.94 -32.32 1.65
C LEU A 3 -29.87 -31.37 2.86
N PRO A 4 -29.05 -31.66 3.89
CA PRO A 4 -29.00 -30.84 5.09
C PRO A 4 -28.49 -29.44 4.74
N ARG A 5 -29.25 -28.43 5.19
CA ARG A 5 -29.06 -26.98 4.93
C ARG A 5 -27.68 -26.43 5.35
N ALA A 6 -26.82 -27.25 5.95
CA ALA A 6 -25.47 -26.92 6.41
C ALA A 6 -24.36 -27.18 5.37
N ILE A 7 -24.58 -28.01 4.34
CA ILE A 7 -23.52 -28.43 3.40
C ILE A 7 -22.95 -27.27 2.57
N PRO A 8 -23.76 -26.37 1.96
CA PRO A 8 -23.23 -25.31 1.10
C PRO A 8 -22.39 -24.28 1.86
N ALA A 9 -22.78 -23.97 3.11
CA ALA A 9 -22.05 -23.05 3.96
C ALA A 9 -20.72 -23.67 4.45
N ALA A 10 -20.72 -24.96 4.78
CA ALA A 10 -19.51 -25.70 5.13
C ALA A 10 -18.53 -25.82 3.95
N LEU A 11 -19.04 -26.04 2.73
CA LEU A 11 -18.22 -26.07 1.51
C LEU A 11 -17.60 -24.70 1.22
N GLY A 12 -18.36 -23.60 1.32
CA GLY A 12 -17.83 -22.24 1.15
C GLY A 12 -16.75 -21.90 2.19
N PHE A 13 -16.96 -22.28 3.45
CA PHE A 13 -15.97 -22.12 4.50
C PHE A 13 -14.69 -22.94 4.23
N GLY A 14 -14.84 -24.18 3.75
CA GLY A 14 -13.73 -25.05 3.36
C GLY A 14 -12.92 -24.48 2.19
N LEU A 15 -13.57 -23.88 1.19
CA LEU A 15 -12.90 -23.24 0.06
C LEU A 15 -12.07 -22.02 0.48
N ILE A 16 -12.57 -21.19 1.41
CA ILE A 16 -11.81 -20.05 1.94
C ILE A 16 -10.55 -20.53 2.66
N TRP A 17 -10.68 -21.54 3.52
CA TRP A 17 -9.53 -22.10 4.22
C TRP A 17 -8.55 -22.77 3.27
N MET A 18 -9.03 -23.51 2.27
CA MET A 18 -8.17 -24.11 1.24
C MET A 18 -7.38 -23.03 0.50
N PHE A 19 -8.03 -21.93 0.09
CA PHE A 19 -7.33 -20.80 -0.53
C PHE A 19 -6.24 -20.21 0.39
N LEU A 20 -6.57 -19.94 1.66
CA LEU A 20 -5.60 -19.38 2.61
C LEU A 20 -4.46 -20.37 2.92
N ILE A 21 -4.75 -21.66 3.04
CA ILE A 21 -3.73 -22.68 3.31
C ILE A 21 -2.78 -22.79 2.11
N VAL A 22 -3.32 -22.91 0.90
CA VAL A 22 -2.53 -23.14 -0.31
C VAL A 22 -1.76 -21.89 -0.72
N PHE A 23 -2.37 -20.71 -0.70
CA PHE A 23 -1.76 -19.50 -1.28
C PHE A 23 -1.21 -18.51 -0.25
N VAL A 24 -1.42 -18.74 1.05
CA VAL A 24 -0.87 -17.88 2.11
C VAL A 24 0.00 -18.68 3.07
N LEU A 25 -0.54 -19.68 3.73
CA LEU A 25 0.21 -20.43 4.75
C LEU A 25 1.34 -21.25 4.13
N TYR A 26 1.07 -22.01 3.05
CA TYR A 26 2.07 -22.85 2.41
C TYR A 26 3.28 -22.06 1.86
N PRO A 27 3.11 -20.91 1.17
CA PRO A 27 4.26 -20.12 0.76
C PRO A 27 5.07 -19.55 1.91
N LEU A 28 4.40 -19.08 2.96
CA LEU A 28 5.09 -18.56 4.14
C LEU A 28 5.85 -19.66 4.87
N THR A 29 5.23 -20.82 5.08
CA THR A 29 5.91 -21.97 5.72
C THR A 29 7.08 -22.45 4.88
N ARG A 30 6.99 -22.39 3.54
CA ARG A 30 8.09 -22.75 2.66
C ARG A 30 9.29 -21.80 2.79
N ILE A 31 9.07 -20.49 2.87
CA ILE A 31 10.14 -19.54 3.19
C ILE A 31 10.80 -19.88 4.52
N PHE A 32 10.00 -20.11 5.57
CA PHE A 32 10.55 -20.42 6.88
C PHE A 32 11.32 -21.73 6.88
N TYR A 33 10.80 -22.75 6.21
CA TYR A 33 11.50 -24.02 6.04
C TYR A 33 12.85 -23.80 5.38
N ASP A 34 12.90 -23.10 4.25
CA ASP A 34 14.15 -22.86 3.52
C ASP A 34 15.13 -21.95 4.30
N ALA A 35 14.63 -21.01 5.11
CA ALA A 35 15.44 -20.14 5.96
C ALA A 35 16.07 -20.89 7.15
N PHE A 36 15.35 -21.86 7.71
CA PHE A 36 15.78 -22.67 8.86
C PHE A 36 16.34 -24.04 8.47
N THR A 37 16.68 -24.29 7.20
CA THR A 37 17.28 -25.57 6.77
C THR A 37 18.59 -25.38 6.02
N ASP A 38 19.43 -26.42 6.06
CA ASP A 38 20.65 -26.51 5.26
C ASP A 38 20.41 -27.13 3.87
N GLU A 39 21.47 -27.35 3.09
CA GLU A 39 21.34 -28.02 1.77
C GLU A 39 20.82 -29.45 1.86
N THR A 40 21.00 -30.11 2.99
CA THR A 40 20.53 -31.48 3.25
C THR A 40 19.12 -31.54 3.83
N GLY A 41 18.51 -30.39 4.13
CA GLY A 41 17.18 -30.28 4.72
C GLY A 41 17.13 -30.43 6.24
N PHE A 42 18.28 -30.48 6.93
CA PHE A 42 18.34 -30.47 8.39
C PHE A 42 18.10 -29.07 8.94
N LEU A 43 17.40 -29.02 10.08
CA LEU A 43 17.11 -27.75 10.76
C LEU A 43 18.40 -27.10 11.26
N THR A 44 18.60 -25.84 10.91
CA THR A 44 19.77 -25.05 11.29
C THR A 44 19.41 -23.58 11.50
N VAL A 45 20.13 -22.92 12.41
CA VAL A 45 20.10 -21.46 12.59
C VAL A 45 21.32 -20.79 11.94
N ALA A 46 22.22 -21.57 11.31
CA ALA A 46 23.45 -21.07 10.73
C ALA A 46 23.21 -19.95 9.71
N ASN A 47 22.14 -20.05 8.91
CA ASN A 47 21.79 -19.02 7.92
C ASN A 47 21.49 -17.65 8.59
N PHE A 48 20.85 -17.65 9.76
CA PHE A 48 20.60 -16.42 10.52
C PHE A 48 21.86 -15.93 11.23
N VAL A 49 22.68 -16.84 11.78
CA VAL A 49 23.98 -16.49 12.36
C VAL A 49 24.85 -15.81 11.32
N GLU A 50 24.92 -16.37 10.10
CA GLU A 50 25.64 -15.78 8.97
C GLU A 50 25.11 -14.40 8.64
N PHE A 51 23.79 -14.23 8.53
CA PHE A 51 23.17 -12.94 8.29
C PHE A 51 23.55 -11.88 9.33
N PHE A 52 23.52 -12.23 10.63
CA PHE A 52 23.82 -11.28 11.72
C PHE A 52 25.32 -11.09 11.98
N THR A 53 26.18 -11.96 11.44
CA THR A 53 27.65 -11.82 11.55
C THR A 53 28.26 -11.14 10.33
N ASP A 54 27.59 -11.16 9.18
CA ASP A 54 28.01 -10.43 7.99
C ASP A 54 27.79 -8.91 8.17
N PRO A 55 28.86 -8.09 8.12
CA PRO A 55 28.76 -6.64 8.33
C PRO A 55 27.88 -5.93 7.30
N PHE A 56 27.77 -6.46 6.08
CA PHE A 56 26.98 -5.86 5.01
C PHE A 56 25.48 -6.09 5.24
N TYR A 57 25.08 -7.31 5.62
CA TYR A 57 23.68 -7.61 5.93
C TYR A 57 23.22 -6.91 7.22
N LEU A 58 24.06 -6.86 8.26
CA LEU A 58 23.75 -6.13 9.48
C LEU A 58 23.62 -4.62 9.23
N ARG A 59 24.48 -4.04 8.39
CA ARG A 59 24.35 -2.64 7.94
C ARG A 59 23.04 -2.43 7.20
N SER A 60 22.69 -3.32 6.27
CA SER A 60 21.44 -3.24 5.50
C SER A 60 20.21 -3.30 6.40
N PHE A 61 20.23 -4.17 7.41
CA PHE A 61 19.21 -4.23 8.45
C PHE A 61 19.05 -2.89 9.19
N TRP A 62 20.16 -2.32 9.66
CA TRP A 62 20.10 -1.07 10.41
C TRP A 62 19.70 0.12 9.55
N LYS A 63 20.18 0.21 8.30
CA LYS A 63 19.77 1.26 7.36
C LYS A 63 18.27 1.16 7.06
N SER A 64 17.70 -0.03 6.91
CA SER A 64 16.25 -0.20 6.75
C SER A 64 15.46 0.20 7.99
N MET A 65 15.94 -0.10 9.19
CA MET A 65 15.33 0.38 10.44
C MET A 65 15.35 1.90 10.54
N VAL A 66 16.50 2.53 10.30
CA VAL A 66 16.66 3.98 10.32
C VAL A 66 15.79 4.64 9.26
N LEU A 67 15.68 4.06 8.06
CA LEU A 67 14.78 4.57 7.00
C LEU A 67 13.33 4.55 7.46
N GLY A 68 12.86 3.40 7.97
CA GLY A 68 11.48 3.24 8.43
C GLY A 68 11.12 4.21 9.57
N VAL A 69 12.00 4.34 10.57
CA VAL A 69 11.79 5.31 11.68
C VAL A 69 11.81 6.74 11.16
N SER A 70 12.76 7.08 10.27
CA SER A 70 12.85 8.42 9.69
C SER A 70 11.59 8.76 8.89
N ALA A 71 11.07 7.82 8.10
CA ALA A 71 9.84 8.00 7.32
C ALA A 71 8.62 8.19 8.24
N VAL A 72 8.52 7.43 9.34
CA VAL A 72 7.48 7.67 10.36
C VAL A 72 7.59 9.08 10.92
N ILE A 73 8.79 9.54 11.30
CA ILE A 73 8.98 10.88 11.87
C ILE A 73 8.59 11.97 10.87
N THR A 74 9.11 11.92 9.64
CA THR A 74 8.87 12.96 8.63
C THR A 74 7.40 12.99 8.19
N THR A 75 6.79 11.83 7.95
CA THR A 75 5.35 11.74 7.63
C THR A 75 4.48 12.15 8.80
N SER A 76 4.89 11.90 10.05
CA SER A 76 4.18 12.37 11.25
C SER A 76 4.17 13.89 11.33
N ILE A 77 5.33 14.53 11.12
CA ILE A 77 5.43 16.00 11.18
C ILE A 77 4.48 16.64 10.17
N ILE A 78 4.51 16.19 8.91
CA ILE A 78 3.66 16.72 7.85
C ILE A 78 2.20 16.32 8.09
N GLY A 79 1.94 15.04 8.36
CA GLY A 79 0.59 14.50 8.48
C GLY A 79 -0.18 15.04 9.68
N ILE A 80 0.47 15.22 10.84
CA ILE A 80 -0.11 15.90 12.01
C ILE A 80 -0.42 17.35 11.65
N ALA A 81 0.53 18.08 11.05
CA ALA A 81 0.32 19.48 10.69
C ALA A 81 -0.88 19.64 9.74
N VAL A 82 -0.95 18.83 8.68
CA VAL A 82 -2.06 18.85 7.71
C VAL A 82 -3.38 18.44 8.36
N ALA A 83 -3.39 17.37 9.16
CA ALA A 83 -4.60 16.89 9.84
C ALA A 83 -5.18 17.96 10.78
N PHE A 84 -4.32 18.62 11.58
CA PHE A 84 -4.74 19.70 12.47
C PHE A 84 -5.30 20.90 11.70
N LEU A 85 -4.66 21.29 10.61
CA LEU A 85 -5.17 22.37 9.74
C LEU A 85 -6.55 22.00 9.19
N LEU A 86 -6.68 20.81 8.61
CA LEU A 86 -7.92 20.38 7.97
C LEU A 86 -9.08 20.17 8.94
N ILE A 87 -8.85 19.70 10.18
CA ILE A 87 -9.95 19.43 11.11
C ILE A 87 -10.34 20.63 11.98
N ARG A 88 -9.37 21.46 12.41
CA ARG A 88 -9.62 22.51 13.42
C ARG A 88 -9.94 23.88 12.85
N TYR A 89 -9.53 24.17 11.62
CA TYR A 89 -9.55 25.54 11.11
C TYR A 89 -10.35 25.69 9.82
N GLU A 90 -10.98 26.86 9.65
CA GLU A 90 -11.55 27.29 8.37
C GLU A 90 -10.61 28.29 7.67
N PHE A 91 -10.35 28.04 6.37
CA PHE A 91 -9.49 28.85 5.50
C PHE A 91 -9.88 28.63 4.02
N PRO A 92 -9.48 29.51 3.08
CA PRO A 92 -9.90 29.40 1.69
C PRO A 92 -9.32 28.12 1.06
N TYR A 93 -10.07 27.52 0.13
CA TYR A 93 -9.66 26.29 -0.57
C TYR A 93 -9.41 25.07 0.32
N ARG A 94 -9.80 25.09 1.61
CA ARG A 94 -9.63 23.96 2.53
C ARG A 94 -10.15 22.64 1.96
N ASN A 95 -11.33 22.65 1.35
CA ASN A 95 -11.89 21.45 0.72
C ASN A 95 -11.02 20.97 -0.44
N LEU A 96 -10.48 21.88 -1.26
CA LEU A 96 -9.54 21.53 -2.32
C LEU A 96 -8.28 20.89 -1.75
N PHE A 97 -7.66 21.49 -0.73
CA PHE A 97 -6.49 20.89 -0.07
C PHE A 97 -6.81 19.54 0.56
N SER A 98 -7.99 19.35 1.14
CA SER A 98 -8.43 18.05 1.65
C SER A 98 -8.44 16.98 0.55
N TYR A 99 -8.83 17.31 -0.69
CA TYR A 99 -8.77 16.37 -1.82
C TYR A 99 -7.35 16.18 -2.32
N LEU A 100 -6.62 17.28 -2.55
CA LEU A 100 -5.28 17.22 -3.11
C LEU A 100 -4.30 16.48 -2.20
N THR A 101 -4.46 16.60 -0.88
CA THR A 101 -3.65 15.88 0.11
C THR A 101 -3.75 14.36 -0.05
N MET A 102 -4.89 13.83 -0.50
CA MET A 102 -5.08 12.38 -0.64
C MET A 102 -4.55 11.83 -1.97
N LEU A 103 -4.32 12.68 -2.97
CA LEU A 103 -3.91 12.23 -4.31
C LEU A 103 -2.54 11.53 -4.35
N PRO A 104 -1.50 11.96 -3.60
CA PRO A 104 -0.20 11.29 -3.63
C PRO A 104 -0.25 9.81 -3.21
N LEU A 105 -1.17 9.44 -2.31
CA LEU A 105 -1.34 8.05 -1.84
C LEU A 105 -1.79 7.09 -2.96
N ILE A 106 -2.42 7.64 -3.99
CA ILE A 106 -3.04 6.87 -5.08
C ILE A 106 -2.03 6.67 -6.23
N LEU A 107 -0.91 7.37 -6.18
CA LEU A 107 0.12 7.28 -7.21
C LEU A 107 0.91 5.98 -7.02
N PRO A 108 1.26 5.30 -8.11
CA PRO A 108 2.20 4.19 -8.03
C PRO A 108 3.56 4.68 -7.49
N PRO A 109 4.13 4.07 -6.44
CA PRO A 109 5.42 4.48 -5.86
C PRO A 109 6.54 4.53 -6.89
N LEU A 110 6.60 3.52 -7.78
CA LEU A 110 7.55 3.45 -8.88
C LEU A 110 7.46 4.67 -9.81
N VAL A 111 6.26 5.10 -10.16
CA VAL A 111 6.04 6.29 -10.99
C VAL A 111 6.42 7.55 -10.21
N GLY A 112 6.13 7.56 -8.90
CA GLY A 112 6.52 8.61 -7.96
C GLY A 112 8.03 8.89 -7.97
N VAL A 113 8.85 7.86 -7.76
CA VAL A 113 10.31 8.01 -7.73
C VAL A 113 10.89 8.47 -9.07
N LEU A 114 10.37 7.95 -10.20
CA LEU A 114 10.83 8.36 -11.53
C LEU A 114 10.59 9.84 -11.80
N GLY A 115 9.38 10.33 -11.49
CA GLY A 115 9.06 11.74 -11.67
C GLY A 115 9.92 12.67 -10.83
N PHE A 116 10.23 12.26 -9.60
CA PHE A 116 11.21 12.98 -8.79
C PHE A 116 12.61 12.94 -9.40
N VAL A 117 13.09 11.80 -9.89
CA VAL A 117 14.39 11.71 -10.56
C VAL A 117 14.47 12.59 -11.80
N PHE A 118 13.41 12.70 -12.60
CA PHE A 118 13.41 13.58 -13.79
C PHE A 118 13.53 15.06 -13.44
N ILE A 119 12.90 15.53 -12.36
CA ILE A 119 12.91 16.96 -12.00
C ILE A 119 14.04 17.32 -11.02
N LEU A 120 14.30 16.46 -10.04
CA LEU A 120 15.25 16.69 -8.94
C LEU A 120 16.56 15.90 -9.08
N GLY A 121 16.70 15.07 -10.12
CA GLY A 121 17.96 14.39 -10.43
C GLY A 121 19.11 15.36 -10.73
N ARG A 122 20.33 14.84 -10.85
CA ARG A 122 21.54 15.66 -11.10
C ARG A 122 21.45 16.43 -12.42
N ALA A 123 20.87 15.82 -13.44
CA ALA A 123 20.60 16.42 -14.75
C ALA A 123 19.16 16.92 -14.90
N GLY A 124 18.39 16.97 -13.80
CA GLY A 124 16.97 17.33 -13.81
C GLY A 124 16.73 18.84 -13.79
N THR A 125 15.51 19.23 -14.10
CA THR A 125 15.05 20.63 -14.23
C THR A 125 15.55 21.55 -13.14
N VAL A 126 15.42 21.16 -11.87
CA VAL A 126 15.75 22.05 -10.74
C VAL A 126 17.25 22.34 -10.69
N ASN A 127 18.09 21.32 -10.87
CA ASN A 127 19.54 21.53 -10.90
C ASN A 127 19.94 22.40 -12.09
N VAL A 128 19.39 22.16 -13.28
CA VAL A 128 19.73 22.96 -14.47
C VAL A 128 19.34 24.43 -14.28
N ILE A 129 18.14 24.72 -13.76
CA ILE A 129 17.72 26.09 -13.45
C ILE A 129 18.64 26.73 -12.41
N LEU A 130 19.02 26.00 -11.35
CA LEU A 130 19.92 26.52 -10.33
C LEU A 130 21.32 26.81 -10.88
N MET A 131 21.84 25.97 -11.77
CA MET A 131 23.14 26.19 -12.43
C MET A 131 23.07 27.37 -13.40
N ASP A 132 22.04 27.42 -14.27
CA ASP A 132 21.89 28.45 -15.30
C ASP A 132 21.60 29.84 -14.71
N TRP A 133 20.74 29.93 -13.68
CA TRP A 133 20.27 31.23 -13.16
C TRP A 133 21.04 31.71 -11.94
N PHE A 134 21.57 30.77 -11.13
CA PHE A 134 22.27 31.11 -9.89
C PHE A 134 23.78 30.80 -9.97
N GLY A 135 24.28 30.30 -11.10
CA GLY A 135 25.71 30.10 -11.33
C GLY A 135 26.32 29.01 -10.44
N LEU A 136 25.57 27.98 -10.07
CA LEU A 136 26.13 26.85 -9.33
C LEU A 136 27.08 26.03 -10.23
N ASP A 137 28.31 25.82 -9.76
CA ASP A 137 29.31 25.03 -10.50
C ASP A 137 29.00 23.52 -10.55
N ASN A 138 28.25 23.02 -9.56
CA ASN A 138 27.95 21.59 -9.41
C ASN A 138 26.48 21.37 -9.04
N PRO A 139 25.85 20.29 -9.55
CA PRO A 139 24.47 19.96 -9.22
C PRO A 139 24.34 19.52 -7.76
N ILE A 140 23.27 19.97 -7.11
CA ILE A 140 22.91 19.55 -5.75
C ILE A 140 22.30 18.15 -5.81
N ASN A 141 22.76 17.26 -4.93
CA ASN A 141 22.24 15.90 -4.86
C ASN A 141 20.94 15.81 -4.06
N PHE A 142 19.79 16.09 -4.69
CA PHE A 142 18.49 15.97 -4.03
C PHE A 142 17.98 14.52 -3.92
N MET A 143 18.36 13.64 -4.86
CA MET A 143 17.69 12.34 -5.04
C MET A 143 18.55 11.11 -4.74
N TYR A 144 19.86 11.13 -4.98
CA TYR A 144 20.66 9.91 -4.95
C TYR A 144 21.18 9.64 -3.54
N GLY A 145 20.67 8.60 -2.90
CA GLY A 145 21.00 8.24 -1.52
C GLY A 145 19.77 8.06 -0.64
N MET A 146 19.99 7.76 0.63
CA MET A 146 18.92 7.45 1.59
C MET A 146 17.96 8.63 1.80
N HIS A 147 18.43 9.87 1.66
CA HIS A 147 17.59 11.07 1.77
C HIS A 147 16.59 11.20 0.62
N GLY A 148 16.95 10.78 -0.59
CA GLY A 148 16.02 10.77 -1.72
C GLY A 148 14.95 9.69 -1.57
N VAL A 149 15.32 8.51 -1.06
CA VAL A 149 14.33 7.48 -0.66
C VAL A 149 13.39 8.06 0.39
N LEU A 150 13.93 8.66 1.44
CA LEU A 150 13.14 9.27 2.51
C LEU A 150 12.21 10.38 1.97
N LEU A 151 12.66 11.21 1.02
CA LEU A 151 11.83 12.24 0.39
C LEU A 151 10.62 11.61 -0.32
N VAL A 152 10.85 10.61 -1.16
CA VAL A 152 9.79 9.93 -1.93
C VAL A 152 8.80 9.27 -0.97
N GLU A 153 9.29 8.50 0.00
CA GLU A 153 8.49 7.83 1.03
C GLU A 153 7.66 8.85 1.84
N THR A 154 8.27 9.95 2.24
CA THR A 154 7.60 11.01 3.00
C THR A 154 6.44 11.60 2.22
N ILE A 155 6.68 11.99 0.98
CA ILE A 155 5.66 12.64 0.13
C ILE A 155 4.57 11.67 -0.30
N HIS A 156 4.91 10.40 -0.51
CA HIS A 156 3.94 9.39 -0.89
C HIS A 156 3.07 8.94 0.29
N LEU A 157 3.64 8.83 1.51
CA LEU A 157 2.98 8.22 2.65
C LEU A 157 2.43 9.19 3.71
N PHE A 158 2.79 10.49 3.68
CA PHE A 158 2.19 11.46 4.61
C PHE A 158 0.65 11.54 4.54
N PRO A 159 -0.04 11.30 3.40
CA PRO A 159 -1.50 11.31 3.38
C PRO A 159 -2.08 10.19 4.25
N MET A 160 -1.42 9.03 4.29
CA MET A 160 -1.86 7.90 5.11
C MET A 160 -1.77 8.23 6.61
N MET A 161 -0.68 8.88 7.01
CA MET A 161 -0.53 9.41 8.37
C MET A 161 -1.59 10.47 8.66
N THR A 162 -1.83 11.39 7.71
CA THR A 162 -2.87 12.43 7.82
C THR A 162 -4.25 11.83 8.06
N LEU A 163 -4.65 10.82 7.27
CA LEU A 163 -5.94 10.12 7.41
C LEU A 163 -6.09 9.45 8.78
N SER A 164 -5.04 8.76 9.22
CA SER A 164 -5.04 8.05 10.51
C SER A 164 -5.22 9.01 11.69
N ILE A 165 -4.60 10.19 11.61
CA ILE A 165 -4.73 11.24 12.64
C ILE A 165 -6.07 11.97 12.53
N LEU A 166 -6.57 12.22 11.31
CA LEU A 166 -7.89 12.83 11.11
C LEU A 166 -9.01 11.96 11.69
N ASP A 167 -8.98 10.66 11.41
CA ASP A 167 -9.92 9.68 12.00
C ASP A 167 -9.86 9.72 13.52
N ALA A 168 -8.66 9.64 14.10
CA ALA A 168 -8.47 9.71 15.54
C ALA A 168 -9.00 11.02 16.14
N LEU A 169 -8.69 12.17 15.52
CA LEU A 169 -9.12 13.49 15.99
C LEU A 169 -10.64 13.68 15.90
N SER A 170 -11.30 13.06 14.91
CA SER A 170 -12.75 13.14 14.73
C SER A 170 -13.57 12.40 15.79
N LYS A 171 -12.92 11.51 16.54
CA LYS A 171 -13.50 10.73 17.65
C LYS A 171 -13.27 11.38 19.02
N VAL A 172 -12.42 12.40 19.09
CA VAL A 172 -12.16 13.15 20.33
C VAL A 172 -13.31 14.10 20.61
N ASP A 173 -13.99 13.96 21.74
CA ASP A 173 -15.05 14.88 22.15
C ASP A 173 -14.49 16.30 22.43
N PRO A 174 -14.98 17.35 21.75
CA PRO A 174 -14.62 18.75 22.04
C PRO A 174 -14.81 19.14 23.51
N SER A 175 -15.76 18.52 24.21
CA SER A 175 -16.05 18.82 25.63
C SER A 175 -14.83 18.58 26.53
N LEU A 176 -13.99 17.58 26.22
CA LEU A 176 -12.76 17.30 26.97
C LEU A 176 -11.74 18.43 26.82
N GLU A 177 -11.66 19.03 25.64
CA GLU A 177 -10.77 20.14 25.35
C GLU A 177 -11.27 21.47 25.90
N GLU A 178 -12.59 21.66 25.94
CA GLU A 178 -13.26 22.80 26.56
C GLU A 178 -13.17 22.74 28.08
N ALA A 179 -13.35 21.56 28.68
CA ALA A 179 -13.13 21.33 30.11
C ALA A 179 -11.67 21.62 30.49
N ALA A 180 -10.71 21.13 29.70
CA ALA A 180 -9.30 21.47 29.89
C ALA A 180 -9.06 22.98 29.75
N GLN A 181 -9.76 23.67 28.83
CA GLN A 181 -9.70 25.13 28.71
C GLN A 181 -10.21 25.84 29.96
N GLY A 182 -11.35 25.40 30.51
CA GLY A 182 -11.94 25.93 31.74
C GLY A 182 -11.01 25.76 32.94
N MET A 183 -10.27 24.66 33.00
CA MET A 183 -9.25 24.37 34.01
C MET A 183 -7.89 25.08 33.77
N GLY A 184 -7.80 25.96 32.76
CA GLY A 184 -6.61 26.77 32.48
C GLY A 184 -5.59 26.13 31.52
N ALA A 185 -5.83 24.93 30.99
CA ALA A 185 -4.96 24.31 30.00
C ALA A 185 -5.12 24.98 28.61
N LYS A 186 -4.01 25.52 28.07
CA LYS A 186 -3.97 26.23 26.78
C LYS A 186 -2.87 25.67 25.87
N GLY A 187 -3.08 25.78 24.56
CA GLY A 187 -2.08 25.48 23.53
C GLY A 187 -1.46 24.09 23.66
N TRP A 188 -0.13 24.05 23.78
CA TRP A 188 0.66 22.81 23.86
C TRP A 188 0.28 21.92 25.04
N ARG A 189 -0.03 22.50 26.22
CA ARG A 189 -0.42 21.71 27.39
C ARG A 189 -1.69 20.91 27.14
N ARG A 190 -2.69 21.53 26.50
CA ARG A 190 -3.93 20.84 26.11
C ARG A 190 -3.66 19.75 25.08
N PHE A 191 -2.86 20.05 24.06
CA PHE A 191 -2.50 19.07 23.04
C PHE A 191 -1.82 17.85 23.68
N ARG A 192 -0.79 18.06 24.50
CA ARG A 192 -0.01 16.98 25.11
C ARG A 192 -0.80 16.18 26.14
N ASP A 193 -1.64 16.84 26.94
CA ASP A 193 -2.29 16.20 28.09
C ASP A 193 -3.65 15.57 27.69
N ILE A 194 -4.32 16.05 26.62
CA ILE A 194 -5.65 15.58 26.19
C ILE A 194 -5.61 15.02 24.76
N THR A 195 -5.30 15.86 23.78
CA THR A 195 -5.45 15.50 22.36
C THR A 195 -4.50 14.36 21.95
N LEU A 196 -3.23 14.42 22.35
CA LEU A 196 -2.21 13.44 22.00
C LEU A 196 -2.50 12.06 22.60
N PRO A 197 -2.77 11.89 23.92
CA PRO A 197 -3.11 10.60 24.50
C PRO A 197 -4.33 9.94 23.84
N LEU A 198 -5.38 10.72 23.57
CA LEU A 198 -6.61 10.23 22.94
C LEU A 198 -6.43 9.90 21.45
N THR A 199 -5.53 10.58 20.75
CA THR A 199 -5.22 10.29 19.33
C THR A 199 -4.10 9.27 19.15
N THR A 200 -3.39 8.91 20.23
CA THR A 200 -2.26 7.98 20.20
C THR A 200 -2.59 6.63 19.54
N PRO A 201 -3.75 5.99 19.75
CA PRO A 201 -4.08 4.72 19.08
C PRO A 201 -4.15 4.85 17.56
N GLY A 202 -4.77 5.93 17.06
CA GLY A 202 -4.83 6.21 15.62
C GLY A 202 -3.48 6.63 15.05
N TYR A 203 -2.69 7.41 15.79
CA TYR A 203 -1.31 7.72 15.43
C TYR A 203 -0.45 6.45 15.28
N VAL A 204 -0.49 5.55 16.26
CA VAL A 204 0.29 4.30 16.22
C VAL A 204 -0.14 3.42 15.05
N SER A 205 -1.44 3.37 14.74
CA SER A 205 -1.94 2.65 13.56
C SER A 205 -1.37 3.21 12.26
N GLY A 206 -1.38 4.54 12.10
CA GLY A 206 -0.79 5.21 10.94
C GLY A 206 0.73 5.05 10.86
N ALA A 207 1.44 5.21 11.98
CA ALA A 207 2.89 5.06 12.07
C ALA A 207 3.34 3.65 11.69
N LEU A 208 2.62 2.61 12.13
CA LEU A 208 2.96 1.23 11.80
C LEU A 208 2.74 0.94 10.32
N LEU A 209 1.68 1.48 9.71
CA LEU A 209 1.44 1.33 8.27
C LEU A 209 2.52 2.02 7.44
N VAL A 210 2.91 3.25 7.79
CA VAL A 210 4.03 3.95 7.15
C VAL A 210 5.32 3.14 7.30
N PHE A 211 5.63 2.68 8.51
CA PHE A 211 6.83 1.89 8.77
C PHE A 211 6.86 0.63 7.90
N ILE A 212 5.78 -0.15 7.90
CA ILE A 212 5.69 -1.42 7.16
C ILE A 212 5.86 -1.18 5.66
N TRP A 213 5.23 -0.14 5.10
CA TRP A 213 5.29 0.15 3.67
C TRP A 213 6.69 0.62 3.25
N THR A 214 7.29 1.56 3.97
CA THR A 214 8.67 2.01 3.71
C THR A 214 9.69 0.88 3.90
N PHE A 215 9.51 0.06 4.93
CA PHE A 215 10.42 -1.05 5.22
C PHE A 215 10.34 -2.17 4.17
N ALA A 216 9.18 -2.34 3.55
CA ALA A 216 8.92 -3.31 2.49
C ALA A 216 9.30 -2.81 1.10
N ASP A 217 9.59 -1.51 0.91
CA ASP A 217 9.88 -0.97 -0.42
C ASP A 217 11.32 -1.26 -0.86
N PHE A 218 11.43 -1.81 -2.06
CA PHE A 218 12.70 -2.03 -2.72
C PHE A 218 12.87 -1.23 -4.00
N ILE A 219 11.77 -0.76 -4.59
CA ILE A 219 11.80 -0.16 -5.91
C ILE A 219 12.33 1.26 -5.82
N THR A 220 11.81 2.07 -4.88
CA THR A 220 12.29 3.44 -4.69
C THR A 220 13.79 3.49 -4.42
N PRO A 221 14.35 2.69 -3.48
CA PRO A 221 15.80 2.62 -3.28
C PRO A 221 16.58 2.26 -4.54
N LEU A 222 16.18 1.21 -5.27
CA LEU A 222 16.93 0.77 -6.45
C LEU A 222 16.95 1.84 -7.55
N VAL A 223 15.83 2.54 -7.76
CA VAL A 223 15.75 3.62 -8.75
C VAL A 223 16.72 4.76 -8.43
N VAL A 224 16.89 5.10 -7.15
CA VAL A 224 17.83 6.15 -6.71
C VAL A 224 19.23 5.63 -6.38
N GLY A 225 19.52 4.37 -6.68
CA GLY A 225 20.85 3.77 -6.53
C GLY A 225 21.22 3.32 -5.12
N VAL A 226 20.25 3.12 -4.22
CA VAL A 226 20.44 2.59 -2.87
C VAL A 226 20.15 1.09 -2.85
N GLN A 227 21.19 0.30 -2.64
CA GLN A 227 21.13 -1.17 -2.65
C GLN A 227 21.29 -1.79 -1.26
N ASP A 228 21.89 -1.07 -0.30
CA ASP A 228 22.21 -1.56 1.05
C ASP A 228 21.05 -1.37 2.03
N LEU A 229 19.85 -1.79 1.60
CA LEU A 229 18.65 -1.92 2.41
C LEU A 229 18.11 -3.35 2.24
N LEU A 230 17.39 -3.87 3.24
CA LEU A 230 16.92 -5.25 3.23
C LEU A 230 16.05 -5.61 2.03
N ALA A 231 15.02 -4.83 1.73
CA ALA A 231 14.11 -5.16 0.63
C ALA A 231 14.80 -5.12 -0.76
N PRO A 232 15.62 -4.09 -1.11
CA PRO A 232 16.50 -4.13 -2.28
C PRO A 232 17.45 -5.33 -2.30
N GLN A 233 18.05 -5.66 -1.17
CA GLN A 233 19.00 -6.76 -1.11
C GLN A 233 18.33 -8.12 -1.29
N ALA A 234 17.12 -8.32 -0.77
CA ALA A 234 16.32 -9.51 -1.03
C ALA A 234 16.04 -9.68 -2.53
N TYR A 235 15.71 -8.58 -3.22
CA TYR A 235 15.54 -8.59 -4.67
C TYR A 235 16.83 -8.97 -5.41
N LEU A 236 17.93 -8.25 -5.14
CA LEU A 236 19.21 -8.49 -5.81
C LEU A 236 19.72 -9.92 -5.58
N ASN A 237 19.65 -10.41 -4.34
CA ASN A 237 20.10 -11.75 -3.98
C ASN A 237 19.33 -12.85 -4.74
N ILE A 238 18.04 -12.64 -4.99
CA ILE A 238 17.17 -13.64 -5.65
C ILE A 238 17.31 -13.58 -7.17
N VAL A 239 17.32 -12.37 -7.74
CA VAL A 239 17.32 -12.18 -9.20
C VAL A 239 18.70 -12.40 -9.82
N GLN A 240 19.78 -12.02 -9.14
CA GLN A 240 21.12 -12.17 -9.71
C GLN A 240 21.54 -13.65 -9.78
N PHE A 241 21.02 -14.50 -8.89
CA PHE A 241 21.28 -15.95 -8.81
C PHE A 241 22.74 -16.36 -9.10
N ILE A 242 23.71 -15.59 -8.60
CA ILE A 242 25.13 -15.82 -8.89
C ILE A 242 25.67 -16.98 -8.05
N ASP A 243 25.20 -17.10 -6.80
CA ASP A 243 25.66 -18.07 -5.82
C ASP A 243 24.47 -18.58 -4.98
N ARG A 244 24.45 -19.88 -4.68
CA ARG A 244 23.48 -20.53 -3.78
C ARG A 244 23.46 -19.87 -2.40
N ARG A 245 24.63 -19.45 -1.90
CA ARG A 245 24.77 -18.75 -0.62
C ARG A 245 24.02 -17.42 -0.63
N ILE A 246 24.25 -16.60 -1.66
CA ILE A 246 23.59 -15.29 -1.84
C ILE A 246 22.09 -15.47 -2.00
N PHE A 247 21.66 -16.43 -2.82
CA PHE A 247 20.25 -16.76 -3.00
C PHE A 247 19.57 -17.11 -1.66
N ARG A 248 20.24 -17.93 -0.84
CA ARG A 248 19.75 -18.29 0.49
C ARG A 248 19.64 -17.07 1.40
N MET A 249 20.60 -16.16 1.38
CA MET A 249 20.48 -14.90 2.12
C MET A 249 19.28 -14.06 1.67
N GLY A 250 18.92 -14.11 0.38
CA GLY A 250 17.66 -13.53 -0.11
C GLY A 250 16.41 -14.12 0.56
N ILE A 251 16.37 -15.44 0.76
CA ILE A 251 15.30 -16.13 1.48
C ILE A 251 15.30 -15.76 2.97
N VAL A 252 16.47 -15.70 3.61
CA VAL A 252 16.61 -15.27 5.02
C VAL A 252 16.09 -13.85 5.20
N ILE A 253 16.45 -12.92 4.32
CA ILE A 253 15.93 -11.56 4.35
C ILE A 253 14.40 -11.57 4.18
N ALA A 254 13.86 -12.34 3.23
CA ALA A 254 12.41 -12.47 3.06
C ALA A 254 11.72 -12.99 4.34
N ALA A 255 12.30 -14.00 5.01
CA ALA A 255 11.82 -14.51 6.29
C ALA A 255 11.87 -13.42 7.37
N LEU A 256 12.95 -12.64 7.46
CA LEU A 256 13.07 -11.52 8.39
C LEU A 256 12.04 -10.42 8.13
N LEU A 257 11.77 -10.08 6.87
CA LEU A 257 10.71 -9.12 6.51
C LEU A 257 9.34 -9.61 7.01
N VAL A 258 9.05 -10.91 6.89
CA VAL A 258 7.79 -11.51 7.41
C VAL A 258 7.78 -11.52 8.94
N ILE A 259 8.87 -11.91 9.61
CA ILE A 259 8.97 -11.91 11.07
C ILE A 259 8.71 -10.50 11.61
N LEU A 260 9.36 -9.49 11.03
CA LEU A 260 9.19 -8.10 11.43
C LEU A 260 7.76 -7.61 11.19
N ALA A 261 7.16 -7.95 10.04
CA ALA A 261 5.76 -7.65 9.77
C ALA A 261 4.82 -8.27 10.83
N ILE A 262 5.03 -9.54 11.20
CA ILE A 262 4.27 -10.21 12.28
C ILE A 262 4.45 -9.46 13.60
N VAL A 263 5.69 -9.17 13.99
CA VAL A 263 6.01 -8.46 15.23
C VAL A 263 5.30 -7.10 15.26
N PHE A 264 5.38 -6.31 14.19
CA PHE A 264 4.73 -5.01 14.12
C PHE A 264 3.21 -5.11 14.20
N VAL A 265 2.59 -6.07 13.52
CA VAL A 265 1.14 -6.30 13.62
C VAL A 265 0.72 -6.70 15.04
N LEU A 266 1.50 -7.56 15.70
CA LEU A 266 1.22 -7.97 17.08
C LEU A 266 1.34 -6.80 18.04
N VAL A 267 2.40 -5.99 17.91
CA VAL A 267 2.59 -4.76 18.69
C VAL A 267 1.45 -3.77 18.42
N ALA A 268 1.05 -3.59 17.16
CA ALA A 268 -0.09 -2.75 16.78
C ALA A 268 -1.35 -3.19 17.53
N ARG A 269 -1.68 -4.48 17.40
CA ARG A 269 -2.92 -5.04 17.92
C ARG A 269 -2.97 -4.97 19.43
N GLN A 270 -1.86 -5.29 20.12
CA GLN A 270 -1.79 -5.19 21.57
C GLN A 270 -1.94 -3.74 22.02
N TYR A 271 -1.21 -2.82 21.40
CA TYR A 271 -1.21 -1.42 21.80
C TYR A 271 -2.55 -0.72 21.56
N VAL A 272 -3.20 -1.00 20.41
CA VAL A 272 -4.53 -0.48 20.09
C VAL A 272 -5.59 -1.08 21.01
N ALA A 273 -5.56 -2.39 21.27
CA ALA A 273 -6.51 -3.03 22.17
C ALA A 273 -6.42 -2.52 23.63
N LEU A 274 -5.22 -2.16 24.09
CA LEU A 274 -5.00 -1.59 25.42
C LEU A 274 -5.53 -0.16 25.59
N LYS A 275 -5.74 0.55 24.48
CA LYS A 275 -6.12 1.98 24.47
C LYS A 275 -7.39 2.23 23.67
N ASP A 276 -8.27 1.24 23.57
CA ASP A 276 -9.57 1.36 22.92
C ASP A 276 -10.47 2.26 23.79
N TYR A 277 -10.30 3.57 23.66
CA TYR A 277 -11.18 4.57 24.25
C TYR A 277 -12.48 4.53 23.45
N SER A 278 -13.41 3.69 23.87
CA SER A 278 -14.68 3.43 23.19
C SER A 278 -15.58 4.66 23.17
N THR A 279 -15.34 5.60 22.25
CA THR A 279 -16.33 6.56 21.77
C THR A 279 -16.64 6.23 20.32
N LEU A 280 -17.69 5.42 20.12
CA LEU A 280 -18.25 5.09 18.80
C LEU A 280 -18.99 6.29 18.14
N SER A 281 -18.99 7.45 18.79
CA SER A 281 -19.68 8.65 18.32
C SER A 281 -18.68 9.65 17.77
N TYR A 282 -18.80 9.97 16.49
CA TYR A 282 -18.07 11.07 15.87
C TYR A 282 -18.54 12.38 16.48
N SER A 283 -17.60 13.18 16.95
CA SER A 283 -17.90 14.48 17.53
C SER A 283 -17.88 15.55 16.43
N ARG A 284 -18.87 16.46 16.45
CA ARG A 284 -18.89 17.58 15.50
C ARG A 284 -17.93 18.65 16.00
N VAL A 285 -16.67 18.59 15.56
CA VAL A 285 -15.66 19.58 15.93
C VAL A 285 -16.01 20.93 15.29
N GLU A 286 -16.37 21.92 16.12
CA GLU A 286 -16.53 23.29 15.65
C GLU A 286 -15.19 23.87 15.20
N ARG A 287 -15.17 24.36 13.96
CA ARG A 287 -13.96 24.87 13.34
C ARG A 287 -13.76 26.34 13.69
N ARG A 288 -12.53 26.68 14.04
CA ARG A 288 -12.15 28.04 14.42
C ARG A 288 -11.69 28.81 13.19
N GLN A 289 -12.04 30.09 13.11
CA GLN A 289 -11.50 30.97 12.08
C GLN A 289 -10.06 31.36 12.43
N LEU A 290 -9.15 31.24 11.46
CA LEU A 290 -7.79 31.72 11.60
C LEU A 290 -7.75 33.24 11.38
N GLY A 291 -6.93 33.95 12.17
CA GLY A 291 -6.59 35.34 11.88
C GLY A 291 -5.95 35.47 10.49
N PRO A 292 -6.00 36.67 9.87
CA PRO A 292 -5.70 36.86 8.44
C PRO A 292 -4.30 36.37 8.04
N VAL A 293 -3.27 36.64 8.86
CA VAL A 293 -1.89 36.19 8.60
C VAL A 293 -1.78 34.67 8.68
N LYS A 294 -2.31 34.05 9.75
CA LYS A 294 -2.25 32.60 9.96
C LYS A 294 -3.01 31.83 8.87
N ARG A 295 -4.10 32.41 8.36
CA ARG A 295 -4.89 31.88 7.26
C ARG A 295 -4.04 31.75 5.99
N TRP A 296 -3.31 32.80 5.61
CA TRP A 296 -2.45 32.76 4.42
C TRP A 296 -1.18 31.93 4.62
N LEU A 297 -0.63 31.86 5.84
CA LEU A 297 0.46 30.93 6.16
C LEU A 297 0.02 29.47 5.98
N ALA A 298 -1.19 29.11 6.42
CA ALA A 298 -1.73 27.76 6.22
C ALA A 298 -1.90 27.44 4.73
N VAL A 299 -2.42 28.39 3.94
CA VAL A 299 -2.53 28.24 2.49
C VAL A 299 -1.15 28.11 1.85
N GLY A 300 -0.18 28.96 2.20
CA GLY A 300 1.17 28.91 1.68
C GLY A 300 1.88 27.58 1.97
N PHE A 301 1.78 27.09 3.21
CA PHE A 301 2.32 25.79 3.61
C PHE A 301 1.70 24.64 2.80
N LEU A 302 0.37 24.59 2.70
CA LEU A 302 -0.32 23.54 1.96
C LEU A 302 -0.06 23.64 0.45
N SER A 303 -0.01 24.85 -0.11
CA SER A 303 0.36 25.08 -1.51
C SER A 303 1.78 24.59 -1.81
N LEU A 304 2.76 24.91 -0.97
CA LEU A 304 4.13 24.41 -1.12
C LEU A 304 4.18 22.88 -1.05
N LEU A 305 3.49 22.30 -0.06
CA LEU A 305 3.40 20.85 0.08
C LEU A 305 2.77 20.22 -1.17
N MET A 306 1.70 20.81 -1.71
CA MET A 306 1.09 20.32 -2.94
C MET A 306 2.05 20.44 -4.12
N VAL A 307 2.74 21.57 -4.30
CA VAL A 307 3.74 21.71 -5.38
C VAL A 307 4.76 20.58 -5.32
N VAL A 308 5.35 20.32 -4.16
CA VAL A 308 6.31 19.21 -3.97
C VAL A 308 5.66 17.84 -4.24
N SER A 309 4.43 17.65 -3.79
CA SER A 309 3.66 16.40 -3.95
C SER A 309 3.21 16.12 -5.38
N PHE A 310 3.18 17.14 -6.23
CA PHE A 310 2.83 17.02 -7.66
C PHE A 310 4.04 17.01 -8.59
N ILE A 311 5.27 17.17 -8.05
CA ILE A 311 6.52 17.04 -8.83
C ILE A 311 6.53 15.73 -9.63
N PRO A 312 6.24 14.55 -9.04
CA PRO A 312 6.33 13.31 -9.80
C PRO A 312 5.45 13.25 -11.04
N GLN A 313 4.23 13.78 -10.96
CA GLN A 313 3.23 13.74 -12.02
C GLN A 313 3.65 14.64 -13.17
N VAL A 314 4.16 15.84 -12.84
CA VAL A 314 4.71 16.75 -13.85
C VAL A 314 5.96 16.14 -14.48
N GLY A 315 6.83 15.53 -13.67
CA GLY A 315 8.08 14.92 -14.12
C GLY A 315 7.84 13.78 -15.11
N VAL A 316 6.95 12.86 -14.75
CA VAL A 316 6.59 11.72 -15.61
C VAL A 316 5.84 12.18 -16.85
N LEU A 317 4.94 13.17 -16.73
CA LEU A 317 4.24 13.71 -17.90
C LEU A 317 5.22 14.32 -18.90
N PHE A 318 6.14 15.17 -18.46
CA PHE A 318 7.15 15.76 -19.34
C PHE A 318 8.12 14.73 -19.92
N ALA A 319 8.53 13.72 -19.16
CA ALA A 319 9.38 12.65 -19.69
C ALA A 319 8.66 11.80 -20.74
N ALA A 320 7.35 11.60 -20.59
CA ALA A 320 6.53 10.80 -21.49
C ALA A 320 6.28 11.47 -22.85
N VAL A 321 6.27 12.81 -22.90
CA VAL A 321 6.09 13.57 -24.15
C VAL A 321 7.38 14.21 -24.66
N GLY A 322 8.43 14.28 -23.84
CA GLY A 322 9.60 15.10 -24.08
C GLY A 322 10.76 14.36 -24.76
N ARG A 323 11.46 15.06 -25.66
CA ARG A 323 12.78 14.67 -26.21
C ARG A 323 13.85 15.70 -25.86
N GLY A 324 15.07 15.22 -25.69
CA GLY A 324 16.23 16.07 -25.38
C GLY A 324 16.18 16.70 -23.98
N TRP A 325 15.52 16.05 -23.02
CA TRP A 325 15.32 16.57 -21.66
C TRP A 325 16.44 16.14 -20.69
N ALA A 326 17.67 16.11 -21.17
CA ALA A 326 18.85 15.92 -20.34
C ALA A 326 19.65 17.22 -20.36
N LEU A 327 20.02 17.74 -19.18
CA LEU A 327 20.77 19.00 -19.04
C LEU A 327 20.05 20.23 -19.61
N THR A 328 18.73 20.17 -19.70
CA THR A 328 17.86 21.29 -20.09
C THR A 328 16.76 21.45 -19.05
N PRO A 329 16.30 22.67 -18.74
CA PRO A 329 15.24 22.87 -17.75
C PRO A 329 13.94 22.13 -18.14
N PHE A 330 13.61 22.11 -19.43
CA PHE A 330 12.40 21.50 -19.96
C PHE A 330 12.72 20.72 -21.24
N PRO A 331 11.85 19.77 -21.65
CA PRO A 331 12.03 19.09 -22.93
C PRO A 331 12.16 20.06 -24.10
N VAL A 332 13.10 19.78 -25.00
CA VAL A 332 13.38 20.64 -26.18
C VAL A 332 12.33 20.42 -27.26
N HIS A 333 11.87 19.18 -27.42
CA HIS A 333 10.82 18.82 -28.37
C HIS A 333 9.75 17.96 -27.70
N TYR A 334 8.54 18.06 -28.21
CA TYR A 334 7.38 17.30 -27.72
C TYR A 334 6.91 16.32 -28.80
N THR A 335 6.63 15.08 -28.40
CA THR A 335 6.17 13.99 -29.27
C THR A 335 5.23 13.06 -28.52
N LEU A 336 4.40 12.33 -29.25
CA LEU A 336 3.56 11.24 -28.72
C LEU A 336 4.09 9.85 -29.12
N GLU A 337 5.27 9.79 -29.74
CA GLU A 337 5.86 8.54 -30.22
C GLU A 337 6.05 7.51 -29.10
N PHE A 338 6.44 7.94 -27.90
CA PHE A 338 6.61 7.02 -26.76
C PHE A 338 5.28 6.37 -26.35
N PHE A 339 4.16 7.11 -26.42
CA PHE A 339 2.83 6.55 -26.22
C PHE A 339 2.47 5.56 -27.33
N GLN A 340 2.84 5.85 -28.58
CA GLN A 340 2.61 4.94 -29.70
C GLN A 340 3.41 3.64 -29.53
N GLN A 341 4.70 3.73 -29.19
CA GLN A 341 5.56 2.57 -28.92
C GLN A 341 4.95 1.69 -27.82
N VAL A 342 4.64 2.27 -26.66
CA VAL A 342 4.15 1.45 -25.54
C VAL A 342 2.74 0.90 -25.75
N SER A 343 1.89 1.62 -26.50
CA SER A 343 0.48 1.23 -26.70
C SER A 343 0.28 0.29 -27.89
N PHE A 344 1.12 0.38 -28.94
CA PHE A 344 0.98 -0.41 -30.16
C PHE A 344 2.06 -1.48 -30.33
N GLU A 345 3.30 -1.21 -29.92
CA GLU A 345 4.40 -2.18 -30.04
C GLU A 345 4.47 -3.10 -28.81
N THR A 346 4.15 -2.58 -27.62
CA THR A 346 4.11 -3.36 -26.37
C THR A 346 2.75 -3.29 -25.63
N PRO A 347 1.60 -3.51 -26.30
CA PRO A 347 0.27 -3.41 -25.67
C PRO A 347 0.07 -4.41 -24.53
N LYS A 348 0.87 -5.49 -24.53
CA LYS A 348 0.79 -6.57 -23.54
C LYS A 348 0.90 -6.06 -22.11
N PHE A 349 1.75 -5.07 -21.82
CA PHE A 349 1.86 -4.50 -20.48
C PHE A 349 0.51 -3.99 -19.97
N ILE A 350 -0.21 -3.25 -20.81
CA ILE A 350 -1.50 -2.63 -20.47
C ILE A 350 -2.59 -3.70 -20.36
N VAL A 351 -2.69 -4.57 -21.36
CA VAL A 351 -3.71 -5.63 -21.42
C VAL A 351 -3.55 -6.59 -20.25
N ASN A 352 -2.34 -7.10 -20.01
CA ASN A 352 -2.05 -8.00 -18.89
C ASN A 352 -2.34 -7.34 -17.55
N SER A 353 -2.05 -6.04 -17.40
CA SER A 353 -2.36 -5.32 -16.15
C SER A 353 -3.86 -5.27 -15.86
N LEU A 354 -4.66 -4.96 -16.87
CA LEU A 354 -6.12 -4.92 -16.74
C LEU A 354 -6.70 -6.32 -16.51
N VAL A 355 -6.26 -7.32 -17.27
CA VAL A 355 -6.72 -8.70 -17.17
C VAL A 355 -6.36 -9.30 -15.82
N PHE A 356 -5.09 -9.23 -15.40
CA PHE A 356 -4.65 -9.84 -14.15
C PHE A 356 -5.19 -9.13 -12.92
N SER A 357 -5.30 -7.80 -12.93
CA SER A 357 -5.95 -7.06 -11.84
C SER A 357 -7.45 -7.34 -11.79
N GLY A 358 -8.13 -7.45 -12.93
CA GLY A 358 -9.55 -7.81 -13.00
C GLY A 358 -9.82 -9.22 -12.47
N LEU A 359 -9.00 -10.21 -12.88
CA LEU A 359 -9.08 -11.57 -12.37
C LEU A 359 -8.77 -11.66 -10.88
N ALA A 360 -7.77 -10.91 -10.39
CA ALA A 360 -7.46 -10.83 -8.97
C ALA A 360 -8.64 -10.30 -8.16
N VAL A 361 -9.31 -9.24 -8.65
CA VAL A 361 -10.52 -8.69 -8.01
C VAL A 361 -11.67 -9.68 -8.02
N ALA A 362 -11.88 -10.42 -9.12
CA ALA A 362 -12.88 -11.47 -9.18
C ALA A 362 -12.63 -12.54 -8.10
N LEU A 363 -11.38 -12.98 -7.93
CA LEU A 363 -11.00 -13.90 -6.86
C LEU A 363 -11.21 -13.29 -5.47
N CYS A 364 -10.82 -12.03 -5.26
CA CYS A 364 -11.07 -11.31 -4.01
C CYS A 364 -12.57 -11.21 -3.69
N LEU A 365 -13.45 -11.04 -4.68
CA LEU A 365 -14.89 -11.01 -4.48
C LEU A 365 -15.45 -12.39 -4.10
N ILE A 366 -15.02 -13.43 -4.81
CA ILE A 366 -15.46 -14.82 -4.58
C ILE A 366 -15.08 -15.29 -3.17
N ILE A 367 -13.90 -14.92 -2.68
CA ILE A 367 -13.38 -15.37 -1.39
C ILE A 367 -13.70 -14.36 -0.27
N GLY A 368 -13.46 -13.08 -0.54
CA GLY A 368 -13.47 -12.00 0.44
C GLY A 368 -14.86 -11.59 0.91
N VAL A 369 -15.88 -11.59 0.04
CA VAL A 369 -17.25 -11.23 0.47
C VAL A 369 -17.84 -12.31 1.39
N PRO A 370 -17.76 -13.61 1.07
CA PRO A 370 -18.19 -14.66 2.00
C PRO A 370 -17.36 -14.68 3.29
N MET A 371 -16.06 -14.42 3.19
CA MET A 371 -15.18 -14.31 4.37
C MET A 371 -15.61 -13.16 5.29
N ALA A 372 -15.91 -11.98 4.75
CA ALA A 372 -16.44 -10.86 5.52
C ALA A 372 -17.76 -11.20 6.21
N TRP A 373 -18.64 -11.94 5.54
CA TRP A 373 -19.89 -12.43 6.14
C TRP A 373 -19.64 -13.41 7.30
N ILE A 374 -18.70 -14.35 7.15
CA ILE A 374 -18.28 -15.25 8.23
C ILE A 374 -17.74 -14.45 9.42
N LEU A 375 -16.87 -13.47 9.16
CA LEU A 375 -16.29 -12.60 10.18
C LEU A 375 -17.33 -11.67 10.84
N GLY A 376 -18.44 -11.33 10.18
CA GLY A 376 -19.45 -10.43 10.73
C GLY A 376 -20.63 -11.13 11.41
N ARG A 377 -21.04 -12.31 10.92
CA ARG A 377 -22.33 -12.93 11.27
C ARG A 377 -22.23 -14.28 11.96
N THR A 378 -21.07 -14.95 11.92
CA THR A 378 -20.96 -16.32 12.44
C THR A 378 -20.04 -16.42 13.66
N ARG A 379 -20.16 -17.53 14.41
CA ARG A 379 -19.21 -17.93 15.45
C ARG A 379 -18.40 -19.17 15.02
N ALA A 380 -18.08 -19.27 13.73
CA ALA A 380 -17.37 -20.41 13.19
C ALA A 380 -16.01 -20.63 13.90
N PRO A 381 -15.59 -21.89 14.12
CA PRO A 381 -14.28 -22.18 14.68
C PRO A 381 -13.18 -21.59 13.78
N GLY A 382 -12.13 -21.02 14.38
CA GLY A 382 -11.05 -20.39 13.61
C GLY A 382 -11.37 -19.01 13.01
N ARG A 383 -12.54 -18.41 13.29
CA ARG A 383 -12.89 -17.04 12.85
C ARG A 383 -11.82 -16.00 13.23
N ASN A 384 -11.29 -16.06 14.45
CA ASN A 384 -10.25 -15.13 14.90
C ASN A 384 -8.93 -15.35 14.14
N THR A 385 -8.63 -16.61 13.79
CA THR A 385 -7.47 -16.95 12.96
C THR A 385 -7.64 -16.41 11.54
N LEU A 386 -8.84 -16.51 10.96
CA LEU A 386 -9.16 -15.91 9.66
C LEU A 386 -8.90 -14.39 9.65
N ASP A 387 -9.41 -13.66 10.65
CA ASP A 387 -9.19 -12.21 10.76
C ASP A 387 -7.71 -11.85 10.99
N ALA A 388 -7.00 -12.66 11.79
CA ALA A 388 -5.56 -12.51 12.00
C ALA A 388 -4.76 -12.74 10.70
N LEU A 389 -5.10 -13.76 9.90
CA LEU A 389 -4.46 -14.04 8.62
C LEU A 389 -4.69 -12.93 7.61
N VAL A 390 -5.91 -12.41 7.51
CA VAL A 390 -6.23 -11.26 6.63
C VAL A 390 -5.41 -10.03 7.03
N THR A 391 -5.28 -9.79 8.33
CA THR A 391 -4.47 -8.68 8.85
C THR A 391 -2.99 -8.89 8.58
N LEU A 392 -2.50 -10.13 8.73
CA LEU A 392 -1.11 -10.48 8.45
C LEU A 392 -0.76 -10.27 6.97
N ILE A 393 -1.65 -10.63 6.05
CA ILE A 393 -1.47 -10.42 4.60
C ILE A 393 -1.18 -8.96 4.25
N LEU A 394 -1.82 -8.00 4.94
CA LEU A 394 -1.57 -6.57 4.73
C LEU A 394 -0.16 -6.15 5.12
N ALA A 395 0.45 -6.83 6.09
CA ALA A 395 1.76 -6.48 6.62
C ALA A 395 2.90 -7.18 5.88
N ILE A 396 2.64 -8.31 5.22
CA ILE A 396 3.66 -9.04 4.47
C ILE A 396 4.14 -8.18 3.29
N SER A 397 5.45 -7.99 3.21
CA SER A 397 6.08 -7.28 2.10
C SER A 397 5.86 -8.01 0.77
N GLY A 398 5.76 -7.24 -0.32
CA GLY A 398 5.65 -7.81 -1.65
C GLY A 398 6.83 -8.67 -2.06
N THR A 399 8.03 -8.23 -1.67
CA THR A 399 9.27 -8.97 -1.87
C THR A 399 9.20 -10.34 -1.21
N ALA A 400 8.83 -10.39 0.08
CA ALA A 400 8.72 -11.65 0.77
C ALA A 400 7.62 -12.54 0.17
N LEU A 401 6.47 -11.97 -0.21
CA LEU A 401 5.40 -12.74 -0.85
C LEU A 401 5.81 -13.29 -2.22
N GLY A 402 6.49 -12.50 -3.04
CA GLY A 402 7.00 -12.92 -4.35
C GLY A 402 8.01 -14.06 -4.22
N ILE A 403 8.99 -13.91 -3.31
CA ILE A 403 9.96 -14.97 -2.99
C ILE A 403 9.22 -16.22 -2.46
N ALA A 404 8.18 -16.04 -1.64
CA ALA A 404 7.41 -17.14 -1.08
C ALA A 404 6.75 -17.96 -2.18
N PHE A 405 6.12 -17.29 -3.15
CA PHE A 405 5.45 -17.93 -4.27
C PHE A 405 6.44 -18.66 -5.18
N ILE A 406 7.62 -18.08 -5.45
CA ILE A 406 8.68 -18.79 -6.17
C ILE A 406 9.05 -20.07 -5.43
N ARG A 407 9.36 -19.96 -4.13
CA ARG A 407 9.82 -21.12 -3.36
C ARG A 407 8.76 -22.18 -3.17
N ALA A 408 7.50 -21.76 -3.05
CA ALA A 408 6.35 -22.62 -2.85
C ALA A 408 5.97 -23.36 -4.12
N PHE A 409 5.96 -22.70 -5.28
CA PHE A 409 5.32 -23.28 -6.46
C PHE A 409 6.26 -23.51 -7.65
N ASN A 410 7.57 -23.46 -7.44
CA ASN A 410 8.57 -23.85 -8.42
C ASN A 410 8.85 -25.36 -8.42
N PHE A 411 7.78 -26.16 -8.43
CA PHE A 411 7.83 -27.62 -8.58
C PHE A 411 6.70 -28.07 -9.50
N PRO A 412 6.87 -29.15 -10.29
CA PRO A 412 5.83 -29.63 -11.20
C PRO A 412 4.58 -30.04 -10.42
N LEU A 413 3.44 -29.42 -10.77
CA LEU A 413 2.17 -29.71 -10.09
C LEU A 413 1.71 -31.14 -10.39
N PRO A 414 1.18 -31.91 -9.42
CA PRO A 414 0.87 -33.35 -9.57
C PRO A 414 -0.10 -33.74 -10.69
N VAL A 415 -0.77 -32.77 -11.32
CA VAL A 415 -1.77 -32.99 -12.39
C VAL A 415 -1.32 -32.41 -13.73
N ILE A 416 -0.54 -31.33 -13.71
CA ILE A 416 -0.22 -30.54 -14.90
C ILE A 416 1.26 -30.72 -15.30
N ASP A 417 2.09 -31.29 -14.41
CA ASP A 417 3.54 -31.48 -14.58
C ASP A 417 4.34 -30.22 -14.95
N ILE A 418 3.72 -29.04 -14.78
CA ILE A 418 4.30 -27.73 -15.03
C ILE A 418 4.28 -26.96 -13.70
N PRO A 419 5.38 -26.27 -13.33
CA PRO A 419 5.40 -25.40 -12.17
C PRO A 419 4.40 -24.25 -12.29
N LEU A 420 3.72 -23.88 -11.20
CA LEU A 420 2.80 -22.73 -11.22
C LEU A 420 3.54 -21.43 -11.54
N THR A 421 4.82 -21.33 -11.16
CA THR A 421 5.71 -20.21 -11.50
C THR A 421 5.86 -20.02 -13.00
N SER A 422 5.69 -21.09 -13.77
CA SER A 422 5.70 -21.10 -15.23
C SER A 422 4.30 -20.94 -15.84
N MET A 423 3.33 -20.42 -15.09
CA MET A 423 1.97 -20.18 -15.58
C MET A 423 1.54 -18.74 -15.29
N TRP A 424 0.89 -18.09 -16.26
CA TRP A 424 0.39 -16.72 -16.12
C TRP A 424 -0.57 -16.54 -14.94
N ILE A 425 -1.28 -17.59 -14.53
CA ILE A 425 -2.29 -17.55 -13.45
C ILE A 425 -1.68 -17.25 -12.07
N ILE A 426 -0.36 -17.44 -11.89
CA ILE A 426 0.32 -17.09 -10.64
C ILE A 426 0.20 -15.59 -10.32
N LEU A 427 0.14 -14.74 -11.34
CA LEU A 427 0.04 -13.28 -11.20
C LEU A 427 -1.32 -12.86 -10.62
N PRO A 428 -2.48 -13.23 -11.21
CA PRO A 428 -3.78 -13.01 -10.55
C PRO A 428 -3.87 -13.61 -9.14
N LEU A 429 -3.25 -14.77 -8.88
CA LEU A 429 -3.30 -15.43 -7.57
C LEU A 429 -2.54 -14.64 -6.50
N VAL A 430 -1.30 -14.24 -6.76
CA VAL A 430 -0.51 -13.45 -5.80
C VAL A 430 -1.14 -12.08 -5.55
N LEU A 431 -1.71 -11.46 -6.60
CA LEU A 431 -2.45 -10.20 -6.48
C LEU A 431 -3.71 -10.39 -5.63
N ALA A 432 -4.49 -11.46 -5.89
CA ALA A 432 -5.69 -11.77 -5.13
C ALA A 432 -5.39 -12.00 -3.65
N VAL A 433 -4.33 -12.77 -3.34
CA VAL A 433 -3.86 -12.95 -1.96
C VAL A 433 -3.58 -11.59 -1.33
N ARG A 434 -2.73 -10.78 -1.95
CA ARG A 434 -2.29 -9.52 -1.37
C ARG A 434 -3.41 -8.49 -1.22
N ARG A 435 -4.43 -8.53 -2.09
CA ARG A 435 -5.55 -7.56 -2.08
C ARG A 435 -6.82 -8.06 -1.43
N LEU A 436 -6.89 -9.33 -1.06
CA LEU A 436 -8.01 -9.92 -0.31
C LEU A 436 -8.44 -9.06 0.90
N PRO A 437 -7.51 -8.50 1.72
CA PRO A 437 -7.91 -7.75 2.90
C PRO A 437 -8.74 -6.51 2.61
N TYR A 438 -8.52 -5.82 1.50
CA TYR A 438 -9.28 -4.62 1.13
C TYR A 438 -10.74 -4.97 0.84
N THR A 439 -10.99 -6.07 0.11
CA THR A 439 -12.35 -6.55 -0.17
C THR A 439 -13.03 -7.06 1.09
N VAL A 440 -12.31 -7.78 1.96
CA VAL A 440 -12.83 -8.27 3.26
C VAL A 440 -13.22 -7.10 4.16
N ARG A 441 -12.33 -6.11 4.36
CA ARG A 441 -12.57 -4.97 5.25
C ARG A 441 -13.66 -4.04 4.70
N GLY A 442 -13.69 -3.79 3.39
CA GLY A 442 -14.75 -2.99 2.74
C GLY A 442 -16.13 -3.63 2.84
N SER A 443 -16.20 -4.95 2.67
CA SER A 443 -17.46 -5.69 2.81
C SER A 443 -17.91 -5.79 4.28
N LEU A 444 -16.98 -6.05 5.20
CA LEU A 444 -17.24 -6.17 6.63
C LEU A 444 -17.74 -4.85 7.24
N SER A 445 -17.11 -3.73 6.91
CA SER A 445 -17.49 -2.41 7.42
C SER A 445 -18.92 -2.03 7.03
N SER A 446 -19.34 -2.30 5.79
CA SER A 446 -20.74 -2.11 5.38
C SER A 446 -21.69 -3.12 6.02
N LEU A 447 -21.26 -4.36 6.21
CA LEU A 447 -22.07 -5.40 6.86
C LEU A 447 -22.38 -5.08 8.33
N LEU A 448 -21.45 -4.45 9.05
CA LEU A 448 -21.66 -4.03 10.43
C LEU A 448 -22.74 -2.94 10.57
N LEU A 449 -23.01 -2.16 9.52
CA LEU A 449 -24.08 -1.16 9.50
C LEU A 449 -25.48 -1.78 9.28
N VAL A 450 -25.55 -2.98 8.71
CA VAL A 450 -26.82 -3.67 8.43
C VAL A 450 -27.25 -4.47 9.66
N HIS A 451 -28.45 -4.18 10.18
CA HIS A 451 -28.98 -4.90 11.34
C HIS A 451 -29.28 -6.37 11.04
N LYS A 452 -28.91 -7.27 11.97
CA LYS A 452 -29.02 -8.73 11.79
C LYS A 452 -30.46 -9.22 11.58
N SER A 453 -31.44 -8.48 12.09
CA SER A 453 -32.87 -8.81 11.95
C SER A 453 -33.34 -8.92 10.50
N MET A 454 -32.68 -8.25 9.56
CA MET A 454 -33.01 -8.36 8.12
C MET A 454 -32.75 -9.77 7.59
N GLU A 455 -31.65 -10.39 8.01
CA GLU A 455 -31.30 -11.77 7.64
C GLU A 455 -32.20 -12.77 8.37
N GLU A 456 -32.48 -12.55 9.66
CA GLU A 456 -33.35 -13.41 10.48
C GLU A 456 -34.81 -13.39 9.99
N ALA A 457 -35.32 -12.24 9.55
CA ALA A 457 -36.66 -12.14 8.95
C ALA A 457 -36.78 -12.98 7.67
N ALA A 458 -35.77 -12.94 6.79
CA ALA A 458 -35.74 -13.73 5.58
C ALA A 458 -35.70 -15.23 5.87
N GLU A 459 -34.89 -15.65 6.86
CA GLU A 459 -34.82 -17.05 7.28
C GLU A 459 -36.13 -17.54 7.92
N ASN A 460 -36.82 -16.68 8.68
CA ASN A 460 -38.11 -17.00 9.30
C ASN A 460 -39.21 -17.26 8.26
N VAL A 461 -39.20 -16.57 7.13
CA VAL A 461 -40.13 -16.81 6.01
C VAL A 461 -39.68 -17.96 5.08
N GLY A 462 -38.64 -18.70 5.45
CA GLY A 462 -38.20 -19.92 4.77
C GLY A 462 -37.04 -19.75 3.78
N ALA A 463 -36.39 -18.58 3.72
CA ALA A 463 -35.20 -18.42 2.89
C ALA A 463 -34.02 -19.24 3.44
N SER A 464 -33.27 -19.88 2.54
CA SER A 464 -32.04 -20.59 2.91
C SER A 464 -30.90 -19.59 3.17
N LYS A 465 -29.87 -19.98 3.95
CA LYS A 465 -28.69 -19.13 4.21
C LYS A 465 -28.07 -18.53 2.94
N LEU A 466 -27.99 -19.29 1.86
CA LEU A 466 -27.47 -18.82 0.57
C LEU A 466 -28.40 -17.81 -0.11
N ARG A 467 -29.72 -18.04 -0.07
CA ARG A 467 -30.71 -17.08 -0.59
C ARG A 467 -30.72 -15.81 0.25
N THR A 468 -30.73 -15.92 1.57
CA THR A 468 -30.62 -14.78 2.49
C THR A 468 -29.34 -13.97 2.22
N PHE A 469 -28.21 -14.64 2.04
CA PHE A 469 -26.95 -13.98 1.70
C PHE A 469 -27.03 -13.24 0.35
N ARG A 470 -27.46 -13.93 -0.72
CA ARG A 470 -27.48 -13.38 -2.08
C ARG A 470 -28.55 -12.32 -2.29
N ASP A 471 -29.73 -12.50 -1.73
CA ASP A 471 -30.92 -11.70 -2.05
C ASP A 471 -31.15 -10.58 -1.02
N ILE A 472 -30.62 -10.70 0.21
CA ILE A 472 -30.75 -9.69 1.26
C ILE A 472 -29.40 -9.07 1.62
N THR A 473 -28.41 -9.89 1.98
CA THR A 473 -27.14 -9.36 2.51
C THR A 473 -26.34 -8.64 1.45
N VAL A 474 -26.04 -9.30 0.32
CA VAL A 474 -25.23 -8.75 -0.77
C VAL A 474 -25.80 -7.44 -1.33
N PRO A 475 -27.11 -7.31 -1.63
CA PRO A 475 -27.67 -6.05 -2.10
C PRO A 475 -27.57 -4.91 -1.09
N LEU A 476 -27.75 -5.21 0.21
CA LEU A 476 -27.65 -4.19 1.27
C LEU A 476 -26.20 -3.71 1.48
N ILE A 477 -25.21 -4.59 1.32
CA ILE A 477 -23.78 -4.26 1.50
C ILE A 477 -23.05 -3.96 0.18
N TRP A 478 -23.74 -3.94 -0.96
CA TRP A 478 -23.16 -3.81 -2.30
C TRP A 478 -22.19 -2.62 -2.43
N LYS A 479 -22.51 -1.49 -1.81
CA LYS A 479 -21.64 -0.30 -1.83
C LYS A 479 -20.28 -0.59 -1.18
N GLY A 480 -20.25 -1.30 -0.05
CA GLY A 480 -19.02 -1.73 0.61
C GLY A 480 -18.22 -2.75 -0.19
N ILE A 481 -18.92 -3.71 -0.81
CA ILE A 481 -18.31 -4.69 -1.73
C ILE A 481 -17.62 -3.95 -2.88
N LEU A 482 -18.33 -3.02 -3.53
CA LEU A 482 -17.82 -2.27 -4.67
C LEU A 482 -16.62 -1.41 -4.29
N VAL A 483 -16.69 -0.69 -3.17
CA VAL A 483 -15.57 0.09 -2.64
C VAL A 483 -14.35 -0.82 -2.42
N GLY A 484 -14.53 -1.94 -1.72
CA GLY A 484 -13.45 -2.90 -1.46
C GLY A 484 -12.85 -3.49 -2.74
N ALA A 485 -13.70 -3.82 -3.73
CA ALA A 485 -13.29 -4.33 -5.03
C ALA A 485 -12.50 -3.30 -5.85
N LEU A 486 -12.96 -2.06 -5.90
CA LEU A 486 -12.29 -0.99 -6.63
C LEU A 486 -10.95 -0.60 -5.97
N PHE A 487 -10.86 -0.58 -4.64
CA PHE A 487 -9.58 -0.44 -3.95
C PHE A 487 -8.65 -1.62 -4.22
N SER A 488 -9.18 -2.84 -4.26
CA SER A 488 -8.40 -4.03 -4.63
C SER A 488 -7.90 -3.92 -6.07
N PHE A 489 -8.69 -3.40 -7.00
CA PHE A 489 -8.28 -3.15 -8.39
C PHE A 489 -7.18 -2.09 -8.48
N LEU A 490 -7.43 -0.92 -7.89
CA LEU A 490 -6.53 0.24 -7.89
C LEU A 490 -5.16 -0.14 -7.30
N THR A 491 -5.16 -0.90 -6.21
CA THR A 491 -3.91 -1.37 -5.60
C THR A 491 -3.28 -2.55 -6.35
N SER A 492 -4.05 -3.40 -7.05
CA SER A 492 -3.51 -4.49 -7.86
C SER A 492 -2.77 -3.98 -9.10
N ILE A 493 -3.32 -2.99 -9.81
CA ILE A 493 -2.76 -2.54 -11.09
C ILE A 493 -1.39 -1.87 -10.93
N GLN A 494 -1.15 -1.26 -9.77
CA GLN A 494 0.12 -0.64 -9.39
C GLN A 494 1.08 -1.58 -8.64
N GLU A 495 0.70 -2.84 -8.44
CA GLU A 495 1.51 -3.79 -7.68
C GLU A 495 2.72 -4.24 -8.50
N ALA A 496 3.90 -3.83 -8.05
CA ALA A 496 5.18 -4.13 -8.68
C ALA A 496 6.00 -5.13 -7.84
N SER A 497 5.89 -5.06 -6.52
CA SER A 497 6.84 -5.69 -5.63
C SER A 497 6.79 -7.22 -5.68
N ALA A 498 5.59 -7.82 -5.72
CA ALA A 498 5.46 -9.28 -5.84
C ALA A 498 5.49 -9.75 -7.31
N THR A 499 4.95 -8.95 -8.22
CA THR A 499 4.80 -9.30 -9.63
C THR A 499 6.14 -9.36 -10.34
N ILE A 500 7.08 -8.45 -10.04
CA ILE A 500 8.42 -8.46 -10.65
C ILE A 500 9.18 -9.77 -10.41
N PHE A 501 8.97 -10.44 -9.27
CA PHE A 501 9.57 -11.75 -8.99
C PHE A 501 8.96 -12.89 -9.80
N LEU A 502 7.68 -12.79 -10.14
CA LEU A 502 6.89 -13.90 -10.69
C LEU A 502 6.63 -13.76 -12.18
N THR A 503 6.92 -12.59 -12.76
CA THR A 503 6.74 -12.34 -14.18
C THR A 503 7.78 -13.11 -15.00
N LEU A 504 7.28 -13.88 -15.97
CA LEU A 504 8.05 -14.47 -17.06
C LEU A 504 7.68 -13.80 -18.39
N GLY A 505 8.48 -14.06 -19.42
CA GLY A 505 8.31 -13.48 -20.75
C GLY A 505 6.89 -13.68 -21.30
N GLY A 506 6.22 -12.57 -21.65
CA GLY A 506 4.88 -12.52 -22.23
C GLY A 506 3.74 -12.21 -21.26
N TRP A 507 3.96 -12.21 -19.94
CA TRP A 507 2.95 -11.92 -18.91
C TRP A 507 3.28 -10.67 -18.10
N GLU A 508 4.03 -9.75 -18.69
CA GLU A 508 4.48 -8.55 -18.01
C GLU A 508 3.33 -7.57 -17.77
N MET A 509 3.29 -6.98 -16.59
CA MET A 509 2.37 -5.88 -16.23
C MET A 509 3.07 -4.52 -16.40
N ILE A 510 2.30 -3.43 -16.39
CA ILE A 510 2.80 -2.06 -16.50
C ILE A 510 3.93 -1.79 -15.50
N PRO A 511 3.82 -2.12 -14.20
CA PRO A 511 4.90 -1.82 -13.27
C PRO A 511 6.22 -2.54 -13.60
N PHE A 512 6.15 -3.77 -14.12
CA PHE A 512 7.32 -4.47 -14.64
C PHE A 512 7.93 -3.75 -15.84
N GLY A 513 7.10 -3.35 -16.81
CA GLY A 513 7.54 -2.60 -17.99
C GLY A 513 8.19 -1.25 -17.65
N ILE A 514 7.62 -0.51 -16.69
CA ILE A 514 8.21 0.75 -16.22
C ILE A 514 9.61 0.48 -15.63
N PHE A 515 9.74 -0.55 -14.79
CA PHE A 515 10.99 -0.89 -14.15
C PHE A 515 12.06 -1.36 -15.15
N THR A 516 11.71 -2.20 -16.12
CA THR A 516 12.66 -2.70 -17.13
C THR A 516 13.06 -1.63 -18.13
N PHE A 517 12.14 -0.79 -18.59
CA PHE A 517 12.48 0.35 -19.45
C PHE A 517 13.37 1.36 -18.73
N TYR A 518 13.15 1.60 -17.44
CA TYR A 518 14.02 2.44 -16.62
C TYR A 518 15.46 1.90 -16.61
N ILE A 519 15.62 0.62 -16.24
CA ILE A 519 16.94 -0.01 -16.15
C ILE A 519 17.62 -0.08 -17.51
N ALA A 520 16.87 -0.29 -18.59
CA ALA A 520 17.38 -0.32 -19.96
C ALA A 520 17.78 1.06 -20.53
N GLY A 521 17.53 2.16 -19.80
CA GLY A 521 17.81 3.52 -20.26
C GLY A 521 16.70 4.14 -21.13
N SER A 522 15.61 3.42 -21.38
CA SER A 522 14.42 3.84 -22.14
C SER A 522 13.45 4.63 -21.26
N GLN A 523 13.95 5.73 -20.69
CA GLN A 523 13.29 6.51 -19.65
C GLN A 523 11.94 7.11 -20.08
N SER A 524 11.84 7.59 -21.31
CA SER A 524 10.61 8.17 -21.85
C SER A 524 9.51 7.13 -22.07
N GLN A 525 9.86 5.89 -22.44
CA GLN A 525 8.91 4.77 -22.53
C GLN A 525 8.42 4.37 -21.13
N ALA A 526 9.32 4.30 -20.15
CA ALA A 526 8.95 4.08 -18.75
C ALA A 526 7.98 5.17 -18.25
N ALA A 527 8.26 6.43 -18.59
CA ALA A 527 7.40 7.56 -18.25
C ALA A 527 6.03 7.48 -18.95
N ALA A 528 5.97 7.10 -20.23
CA ALA A 528 4.71 6.93 -20.97
C ALA A 528 3.82 5.86 -20.33
N LEU A 529 4.38 4.69 -19.98
CA LEU A 529 3.67 3.68 -19.19
C LEU A 529 3.24 4.21 -17.82
N GLY A 530 4.07 5.04 -17.18
CA GLY A 530 3.76 5.71 -15.92
C GLY A 530 2.55 6.65 -16.02
N VAL A 531 2.45 7.47 -17.09
CA VAL A 531 1.27 8.31 -17.34
C VAL A 531 0.03 7.46 -17.57
N ILE A 532 0.12 6.39 -18.37
CA ILE A 532 -1.00 5.46 -18.59
C ILE A 532 -1.48 4.87 -17.25
N LEU A 533 -0.55 4.44 -16.39
CA LEU A 533 -0.90 3.90 -15.08
C LEU A 533 -1.57 4.95 -14.19
N ILE A 534 -1.07 6.20 -14.15
CA ILE A 534 -1.70 7.31 -13.42
C ILE A 534 -3.13 7.53 -13.92
N VAL A 535 -3.36 7.55 -15.23
CA VAL A 535 -4.69 7.74 -15.82
C VAL A 535 -5.62 6.59 -15.43
N LEU A 536 -5.16 5.33 -15.49
CA LEU A 536 -5.97 4.18 -15.06
C LEU A 536 -6.31 4.24 -13.57
N CYS A 537 -5.37 4.64 -12.71
CA CYS A 537 -5.63 4.84 -11.28
C CYS A 537 -6.63 5.99 -11.04
N ALA A 538 -6.47 7.11 -11.74
CA ALA A 538 -7.36 8.27 -11.63
C ALA A 538 -8.79 7.95 -12.11
N LEU A 539 -8.94 7.21 -13.21
CA LEU A 539 -10.24 6.73 -13.69
C LEU A 539 -10.89 5.77 -12.69
N SER A 540 -10.12 4.82 -12.15
CA SER A 540 -10.62 3.91 -11.11
C SER A 540 -11.13 4.67 -9.88
N LEU A 541 -10.37 5.67 -9.43
CA LEU A 541 -10.76 6.53 -8.32
C LEU A 541 -11.99 7.38 -8.62
N TYR A 542 -12.09 7.92 -9.83
CA TYR A 542 -13.25 8.68 -10.28
C TYR A 542 -14.52 7.83 -10.22
N VAL A 543 -14.44 6.58 -10.70
CA VAL A 543 -15.53 5.61 -10.63
C VAL A 543 -15.91 5.31 -9.17
N VAL A 544 -14.94 5.10 -8.28
CA VAL A 544 -15.19 4.94 -6.83
C VAL A 544 -15.99 6.11 -6.28
N ASN A 545 -15.49 7.34 -6.45
CA ASN A 545 -16.11 8.54 -5.89
C ASN A 545 -17.53 8.75 -6.43
N ARG A 546 -17.78 8.43 -7.70
CA ARG A 546 -19.09 8.61 -8.32
C ARG A 546 -20.12 7.59 -7.84
N ILE A 547 -19.72 6.34 -7.60
CA ILE A 547 -20.67 5.28 -7.21
C ILE A 547 -20.83 5.20 -5.68
N ALA A 548 -19.76 5.41 -4.91
CA ALA A 548 -19.81 5.35 -3.45
C ALA A 548 -20.60 6.50 -2.82
N GLY A 549 -20.86 7.59 -3.58
CA GLY A 549 -21.52 8.79 -3.07
C GLY A 549 -20.75 9.51 -1.95
N THR A 550 -19.53 9.05 -1.67
CA THR A 550 -18.64 9.52 -0.62
C THR A 550 -17.30 9.85 -1.26
N ARG A 551 -16.73 11.00 -0.88
CA ARG A 551 -15.38 11.38 -1.28
C ARG A 551 -14.40 10.48 -0.52
N VAL A 552 -13.33 10.03 -1.15
CA VAL A 552 -12.30 9.09 -0.60
C VAL A 552 -11.86 9.35 0.84
N GLY A 553 -11.91 10.60 1.32
CA GLY A 553 -11.68 10.93 2.73
C GLY A 553 -12.63 10.27 3.73
N GLY A 554 -13.84 9.86 3.31
CA GLY A 554 -14.80 9.12 4.13
C GLY A 554 -14.67 7.59 4.03
N LEU A 555 -13.74 7.08 3.21
CA LEU A 555 -13.51 5.63 3.06
C LEU A 555 -12.54 5.08 4.12
N PHE A 556 -11.82 5.97 4.80
CA PHE A 556 -10.87 5.65 5.87
C PHE A 556 -11.21 6.34 7.20
N GLY A 557 -12.43 6.91 7.32
CA GLY A 557 -12.89 7.66 8.48
C GLY A 557 -14.33 8.11 8.35
#